data_AF-A0A2V8TDG0-F1
#
_entry.id   AF-A0A2V8TDG0-F1
#
_cell.length_a   1.000
_cell.length_b   1.000
_cell.length_c   1.000
_cell.angle_alpha   90.00
_cell.angle_beta   90.00
_cell.angle_gamma   90.00
#
_symmetry.space_group_name_H-M   'P 1'
#
loop_
_entity.id
_entity.type
_entity.pdbx_description
1 polymer ?
#
loop_
_entity_poly.entity_id
_entity_poly.type
_entity_poly.pdbx_seq_one_letter_code
_entity_poly.pdbx_strand_id
1 'polypeptide(L)'
;MPNTRDIRRRIRSVQNTRQLTKAMKMVSAARLRRAQQAMVNARPYAQKMADVLHSLAARASPLAHPLLAERELRRSEVVALTGDRGMCGSFNANIIRRAAGVIAEEEAAHREMSLQCVGRKGRDYFRRRRPIRRERVDFFRSFGYAAAAAIARELMDRFVQEEIDSVVVVYNEFKSALQPRVVVERLLPVPRAEVQAQPQGTLEDYIYEPPGPELLEELLPRHVEWQVYRACLESAAAE
;
A
#
# COMPACT_ATOMS: atom_id res chain seq x y z
N MET A 1 6.71 -32.96 -43.35
CA MET A 1 5.87 -31.76 -43.55
C MET A 1 4.89 -31.62 -42.40
N PRO A 2 4.59 -30.42 -41.89
CA PRO A 2 3.58 -30.27 -40.83
C PRO A 2 2.23 -30.82 -41.31
N ASN A 3 1.65 -31.75 -40.55
CA ASN A 3 0.35 -32.35 -40.89
C ASN A 3 -0.75 -31.28 -40.79
N THR A 4 -1.66 -31.22 -41.77
CA THR A 4 -2.80 -30.27 -41.76
C THR A 4 -3.68 -30.40 -40.52
N ARG A 5 -3.71 -31.59 -39.89
CA ARG A 5 -4.34 -31.84 -38.60
C ARG A 5 -3.68 -31.06 -37.46
N ASP A 6 -2.35 -30.97 -37.43
CA ASP A 6 -1.61 -30.23 -36.41
C ASP A 6 -1.83 -28.72 -36.54
N ILE A 7 -1.90 -28.21 -37.78
CA ILE A 7 -2.23 -26.80 -38.05
C ILE A 7 -3.64 -26.48 -37.53
N ARG A 8 -4.64 -27.32 -37.84
CA ARG A 8 -6.00 -27.16 -37.31
C ARG A 8 -6.06 -27.20 -35.79
N ARG A 9 -5.30 -28.10 -35.14
CA ARG A 9 -5.18 -28.15 -33.67
C ARG A 9 -4.62 -26.85 -33.11
N ARG A 10 -3.56 -26.30 -33.72
CA ARG A 10 -2.94 -25.05 -33.28
C ARG A 10 -3.88 -23.86 -33.43
N ILE A 11 -4.64 -23.79 -34.54
CA ILE A 11 -5.66 -22.75 -34.74
C ILE A 11 -6.71 -22.78 -33.62
N ARG A 12 -7.27 -23.96 -33.30
CA ARG A 12 -8.24 -24.10 -32.20
C ARG A 12 -7.64 -23.68 -30.86
N SER A 13 -6.41 -24.08 -30.57
CA SER A 13 -5.72 -23.69 -29.34
C SER A 13 -5.57 -22.17 -29.23
N VAL A 14 -5.14 -21.49 -30.30
CA VAL A 14 -4.99 -20.03 -30.31
C VAL A 14 -6.34 -19.32 -30.19
N GLN A 15 -7.39 -19.83 -30.84
CA GLN A 15 -8.75 -19.30 -30.73
C GLN A 15 -9.28 -19.39 -29.29
N ASN A 16 -9.07 -20.52 -28.62
CA ASN A 16 -9.45 -20.72 -27.23
C ASN A 16 -8.68 -19.77 -26.30
N THR A 17 -7.36 -19.66 -26.47
CA THR A 17 -6.54 -18.71 -25.71
C THR A 17 -7.01 -17.27 -25.91
N ARG A 18 -7.38 -16.88 -27.15
CA ARG A 18 -7.94 -15.55 -27.46
C ARG A 18 -9.27 -15.28 -26.76
N GLN A 19 -10.17 -16.26 -26.69
CA GLN A 19 -11.44 -16.13 -25.98
C GLN A 19 -11.22 -15.98 -24.47
N LEU A 20 -10.32 -16.80 -23.90
CA LEU A 20 -9.97 -16.75 -22.49
C LEU A 20 -9.37 -15.38 -22.10
N THR A 21 -8.39 -14.89 -22.85
CA THR A 21 -7.77 -13.57 -22.58
C THR A 21 -8.76 -12.42 -22.78
N LYS A 22 -9.69 -12.53 -23.73
CA LYS A 22 -10.78 -11.55 -23.89
C LYS A 22 -11.71 -11.52 -22.67
N ALA A 23 -12.09 -12.68 -22.15
CA ALA A 23 -12.90 -12.78 -20.92
C ALA A 23 -12.14 -12.20 -19.72
N MET A 24 -10.87 -12.56 -19.55
CA MET A 24 -10.01 -12.01 -18.49
C MET A 24 -9.90 -10.49 -18.57
N LYS A 25 -9.72 -9.92 -19.77
CA LYS A 25 -9.70 -8.46 -19.97
C LYS A 25 -10.99 -7.80 -19.45
N MET A 26 -12.15 -8.39 -19.74
CA MET A 26 -13.44 -7.86 -19.28
C MET A 26 -13.59 -7.95 -17.75
N VAL A 27 -13.16 -9.05 -17.14
CA VAL A 27 -13.17 -9.22 -15.68
C VAL A 27 -12.23 -8.22 -15.01
N SER A 28 -11.00 -8.05 -15.52
CA SER A 28 -10.05 -7.07 -15.00
C SER A 28 -10.58 -5.63 -15.16
N ALA A 29 -11.19 -5.30 -16.29
CA ALA A 29 -11.81 -3.98 -16.48
C ALA A 29 -12.93 -3.70 -15.47
N ALA A 30 -13.73 -4.71 -15.11
CA ALA A 30 -14.75 -4.57 -14.06
C ALA A 30 -14.15 -4.38 -12.66
N ARG A 31 -13.02 -5.03 -12.37
CA ARG A 31 -12.28 -4.84 -11.11
C ARG A 31 -11.66 -3.45 -11.02
N LEU A 32 -11.00 -3.00 -12.09
CA LEU A 32 -10.44 -1.65 -12.19
C LEU A 32 -11.50 -0.59 -11.92
N ARG A 33 -12.67 -0.68 -12.58
CA ARG A 33 -13.78 0.27 -12.34
C ARG A 33 -14.23 0.29 -10.88
N ARG A 34 -14.31 -0.87 -10.23
CA ARG A 34 -14.66 -0.96 -8.81
C ARG A 34 -13.61 -0.31 -7.92
N ALA A 35 -12.32 -0.56 -8.18
CA ALA A 35 -11.23 0.06 -7.43
C ALA A 35 -11.21 1.58 -7.62
N GLN A 36 -11.40 2.07 -8.85
CA GLN A 36 -11.51 3.50 -9.15
C GLN A 36 -12.69 4.16 -8.43
N GLN A 37 -13.86 3.53 -8.44
CA GLN A 37 -15.03 4.05 -7.72
C GLN A 37 -14.77 4.13 -6.21
N ALA A 38 -14.15 3.09 -5.63
CA ALA A 38 -13.75 3.09 -4.23
C ALA A 38 -12.75 4.23 -3.92
N MET A 39 -11.77 4.47 -4.80
CA MET A 39 -10.84 5.60 -4.67
C MET A 39 -11.55 6.96 -4.75
N VAL A 40 -12.52 7.13 -5.65
CA VAL A 40 -13.28 8.38 -5.77
C VAL A 40 -14.11 8.63 -4.52
N ASN A 41 -14.82 7.61 -4.03
CA ASN A 41 -15.64 7.70 -2.81
C ASN A 41 -14.79 7.94 -1.55
N ALA A 42 -13.55 7.49 -1.57
CA ALA A 42 -12.56 7.62 -0.50
C ALA A 42 -12.00 9.05 -0.37
N ARG A 43 -11.90 9.81 -1.48
CA ARG A 43 -11.23 11.13 -1.51
C ARG A 43 -11.80 12.16 -0.52
N PRO A 44 -13.12 12.36 -0.37
CA PRO A 44 -13.64 13.38 0.53
C PRO A 44 -13.23 13.15 1.99
N TYR A 45 -13.26 11.89 2.44
CA TYR A 45 -12.79 11.50 3.78
C TYR A 45 -11.29 11.79 3.94
N ALA A 46 -10.48 11.40 2.95
CA ALA A 46 -9.04 11.63 2.96
C ALA A 46 -8.68 13.12 3.10
N GLN A 47 -9.35 13.96 2.30
CA GLN A 47 -9.13 15.41 2.28
C GLN A 47 -9.54 16.03 3.61
N LYS A 48 -10.74 15.71 4.11
CA LYS A 48 -11.19 16.25 5.41
C LYS A 48 -10.36 15.77 6.60
N MET A 49 -9.91 14.51 6.59
CA MET A 49 -9.00 14.01 7.61
C MET A 49 -7.67 14.78 7.61
N ALA A 50 -7.10 15.04 6.43
CA ALA A 50 -5.89 15.83 6.29
C ALA A 50 -6.10 17.28 6.77
N ASP A 51 -7.20 17.93 6.37
CA ASP A 51 -7.54 19.30 6.81
C ASP A 51 -7.59 19.40 8.35
N VAL A 52 -8.26 18.46 9.02
CA VAL A 52 -8.37 18.45 10.49
C VAL A 52 -7.02 18.18 11.15
N LEU A 53 -6.24 17.20 10.64
CA LEU A 53 -4.91 16.92 11.18
C LEU A 53 -3.96 18.11 11.04
N HIS A 54 -4.00 18.83 9.92
CA HIS A 54 -3.23 20.04 9.72
C HIS A 54 -3.60 21.15 10.70
N SER A 55 -4.91 21.38 10.89
CA SER A 55 -5.39 22.40 11.84
C SER A 55 -5.00 22.07 13.28
N LEU A 56 -5.02 20.78 13.65
CA LEU A 56 -4.55 20.31 14.96
C LEU A 56 -3.04 20.44 15.13
N ALA A 57 -2.26 20.03 14.13
CA ALA A 57 -0.81 20.07 14.17
C ALA A 57 -0.23 21.50 14.22
N ALA A 58 -0.95 22.48 13.66
CA ALA A 58 -0.59 23.89 13.77
C ALA A 58 -0.77 24.44 15.20
N ARG A 59 -1.61 23.79 16.03
CA ARG A 59 -2.02 24.28 17.36
C ARG A 59 -1.48 23.44 18.52
N ALA A 60 -1.21 22.16 18.29
CA ALA A 60 -0.64 21.24 19.26
C ALA A 60 0.88 21.17 19.11
N SER A 61 1.61 21.06 20.23
CA SER A 61 3.05 20.77 20.19
C SER A 61 3.26 19.37 19.56
N PRO A 62 3.92 19.24 18.39
CA PRO A 62 4.05 17.97 17.65
C PRO A 62 4.89 16.89 18.36
N LEU A 63 5.24 17.09 19.63
CA LEU A 63 6.30 16.40 20.35
C LEU A 63 5.83 15.21 21.19
N ALA A 64 4.52 14.96 21.34
CA ALA A 64 4.03 13.97 22.29
C ALA A 64 3.54 12.64 21.69
N HIS A 65 3.22 12.57 20.40
CA HIS A 65 2.59 11.36 19.87
C HIS A 65 3.62 10.30 19.46
N PRO A 66 3.51 9.04 19.92
CA PRO A 66 4.44 7.97 19.57
C PRO A 66 4.65 7.81 18.06
N LEU A 67 3.57 7.81 17.26
CA LEU A 67 3.66 7.65 15.78
C LEU A 67 4.38 8.79 15.03
N LEU A 68 4.66 9.92 15.68
CA LEU A 68 5.44 11.05 15.14
C LEU A 68 6.88 11.07 15.65
N ALA A 69 7.25 10.15 16.55
CA ALA A 69 8.56 10.09 17.16
C ALA A 69 9.61 9.68 16.11
N GLU A 70 10.48 10.63 15.75
CA GLU A 70 11.66 10.34 14.95
C GLU A 70 12.75 9.78 15.87
N ARG A 71 13.27 8.61 15.49
CA ARG A 71 14.27 7.84 16.24
C ARG A 71 15.41 7.45 15.31
N GLU A 72 16.51 7.00 15.90
CA GLU A 72 17.57 6.40 15.11
C GLU A 72 17.05 5.14 14.41
N LEU A 73 17.18 5.11 13.08
CA LEU A 73 16.67 4.02 12.25
C LEU A 73 17.61 2.82 12.34
N ARG A 74 17.26 1.83 13.16
CA ARG A 74 18.03 0.57 13.30
C ARG A 74 17.29 -0.63 12.74
N ARG A 75 15.97 -0.70 12.98
CA ARG A 75 15.09 -1.78 12.53
C ARG A 75 13.99 -1.19 11.66
N SER A 76 13.93 -1.60 10.40
CA SER A 76 12.90 -1.14 9.47
C SER A 76 12.07 -2.30 8.96
N GLU A 77 10.81 -2.03 8.64
CA GLU A 77 9.91 -2.99 8.06
C GLU A 77 9.51 -2.59 6.65
N VAL A 78 9.66 -3.51 5.70
CA VAL A 78 9.16 -3.35 4.33
C VAL A 78 7.86 -4.12 4.16
N VAL A 79 6.82 -3.43 3.72
CA VAL A 79 5.54 -4.00 3.33
C VAL A 79 5.45 -4.03 1.81
N ALA A 80 5.55 -5.22 1.21
CA ALA A 80 5.43 -5.39 -0.24
C ALA A 80 3.98 -5.75 -0.62
N LEU A 81 3.29 -4.84 -1.30
CA LEU A 81 1.89 -4.99 -1.74
C LEU A 81 1.81 -5.56 -3.16
N THR A 82 1.96 -6.88 -3.28
CA THR A 82 1.87 -7.61 -4.55
C THR A 82 0.48 -8.18 -4.80
N GLY A 83 0.22 -8.60 -6.04
CA GLY A 83 -1.00 -9.30 -6.41
C GLY A 83 -0.92 -10.79 -6.13
N ASP A 84 -2.08 -11.44 -6.09
CA ASP A 84 -2.17 -12.90 -5.90
C ASP A 84 -2.04 -13.68 -7.22
N ARG A 85 -2.40 -13.04 -8.33
CA ARG A 85 -2.51 -13.68 -9.65
C ARG A 85 -1.31 -13.38 -10.55
N GLY A 86 -1.14 -14.22 -11.57
CA GLY A 86 -0.22 -13.96 -12.68
C GLY A 86 -0.90 -13.22 -13.83
N MET A 87 -0.24 -13.15 -14.99
CA MET A 87 -0.75 -12.51 -16.22
C MET A 87 -1.07 -11.01 -16.06
N CYS A 88 -0.36 -10.33 -15.17
CA CYS A 88 -0.49 -8.90 -14.86
C CYS A 88 0.71 -8.08 -15.41
N GLY A 89 1.30 -8.53 -16.51
CA GLY A 89 2.52 -7.93 -17.07
C GLY A 89 3.66 -7.82 -16.04
N SER A 90 4.23 -6.63 -15.93
CA SER A 90 5.36 -6.31 -15.03
C SER A 90 4.95 -5.89 -13.62
N PHE A 91 3.64 -5.83 -13.30
CA PHE A 91 3.12 -5.34 -12.02
C PHE A 91 3.84 -5.93 -10.80
N ASN A 92 3.77 -7.27 -10.64
CA ASN A 92 4.39 -7.97 -9.52
C ASN A 92 5.91 -7.89 -9.55
N ALA A 93 6.51 -8.05 -10.74
CA ALA A 93 7.95 -8.04 -10.90
C ALA A 93 8.57 -6.69 -10.50
N ASN A 94 7.90 -5.59 -10.81
CA ASN A 94 8.37 -4.25 -10.47
C ASN A 94 8.31 -3.98 -8.95
N ILE A 95 7.21 -4.35 -8.28
CA ILE A 95 7.10 -4.22 -6.81
C ILE A 95 8.16 -5.08 -6.13
N ILE A 96 8.31 -6.34 -6.55
CA ILE A 96 9.31 -7.26 -5.99
C ILE A 96 10.72 -6.70 -6.17
N ARG A 97 11.06 -6.21 -7.37
CA ARG A 97 12.38 -5.64 -7.65
C ARG A 97 12.66 -4.43 -6.78
N ARG A 98 11.68 -3.51 -6.64
CA ARG A 98 11.87 -2.31 -5.81
C ARG A 98 11.95 -2.66 -4.33
N ALA A 99 11.11 -3.55 -3.83
CA ALA A 99 11.16 -4.01 -2.44
C ALA A 99 12.50 -4.68 -2.12
N ALA A 100 13.02 -5.53 -3.03
CA ALA A 100 14.35 -6.11 -2.88
C ALA A 100 15.47 -5.05 -2.89
N GLY A 101 15.33 -4.01 -3.71
CA GLY A 101 16.25 -2.87 -3.72
C GLY A 101 16.25 -2.08 -2.41
N VAL A 102 15.06 -1.75 -1.88
CA VAL A 102 14.93 -1.07 -0.57
C VAL A 102 15.54 -1.91 0.55
N ILE A 103 15.30 -3.21 0.55
CA ILE A 103 15.91 -4.13 1.53
C ILE A 103 17.44 -4.07 1.43
N ALA A 104 18.00 -4.15 0.22
CA ALA A 104 19.44 -4.09 0.02
C ALA A 104 20.05 -2.72 0.41
N GLU A 105 19.34 -1.62 0.14
CA GLU A 105 19.73 -0.26 0.53
C GLU A 105 19.82 -0.15 2.07
N GLU A 106 18.83 -0.66 2.81
CA GLU A 106 18.81 -0.62 4.27
C GLU A 106 19.82 -1.59 4.91
N GLU A 107 19.99 -2.80 4.34
CA GLU A 107 21.00 -3.76 4.79
C GLU A 107 22.42 -3.21 4.58
N ALA A 108 22.68 -2.48 3.49
CA ALA A 108 23.94 -1.78 3.24
C ALA A 108 24.19 -0.62 4.23
N ALA A 109 23.12 -0.05 4.80
CA ALA A 109 23.18 0.92 5.88
C ALA A 109 23.28 0.26 7.28
N HIS A 110 23.54 -1.05 7.35
CA HIS A 110 23.63 -1.85 8.58
C HIS A 110 22.35 -1.84 9.43
N ARG A 111 21.19 -1.75 8.78
CA ARG A 111 19.88 -1.80 9.44
C ARG A 111 19.24 -3.17 9.32
N GLU A 112 18.55 -3.60 10.37
CA GLU A 112 17.80 -4.84 10.39
C GLU A 112 16.48 -4.69 9.64
N MET A 113 16.19 -5.63 8.73
CA MET A 113 15.04 -5.53 7.82
C MET A 113 14.06 -6.68 8.00
N SER A 114 12.88 -6.36 8.56
CA SER A 114 11.74 -7.28 8.55
C SER A 114 10.87 -7.09 7.30
N LEU A 115 10.15 -8.14 6.90
CA LEU A 115 9.35 -8.14 5.67
C LEU A 115 7.92 -8.61 5.93
N GLN A 116 6.96 -7.79 5.50
CA GLN A 116 5.57 -8.18 5.31
C GLN A 116 5.29 -8.40 3.83
N CYS A 117 4.77 -9.56 3.47
CA CYS A 117 4.27 -9.82 2.11
C CYS A 117 2.74 -9.78 2.11
N VAL A 118 2.16 -8.84 1.39
CA VAL A 118 0.75 -8.84 1.05
C VAL A 118 0.63 -9.28 -0.40
N GLY A 119 -0.08 -10.37 -0.63
CA GLY A 119 -0.20 -11.04 -1.92
C GLY A 119 0.72 -12.26 -2.08
N ARG A 120 0.20 -13.25 -2.80
CA ARG A 120 0.85 -14.53 -3.08
C ARG A 120 2.18 -14.40 -3.82
N LYS A 121 2.29 -13.46 -4.77
CA LYS A 121 3.46 -13.36 -5.65
C LYS A 121 4.70 -12.85 -4.94
N GLY A 122 4.57 -11.83 -4.08
CA GLY A 122 5.65 -11.35 -3.23
C GLY A 122 6.10 -12.44 -2.26
N ARG A 123 5.15 -13.08 -1.58
CA ARG A 123 5.42 -14.20 -0.67
C ARG A 123 6.22 -15.31 -1.35
N ASP A 124 5.75 -15.83 -2.49
CA ASP A 124 6.39 -16.95 -3.18
C ASP A 124 7.82 -16.62 -3.63
N TYR A 125 8.07 -15.36 -3.98
CA TYR A 125 9.39 -14.87 -4.35
C TYR A 125 10.35 -14.78 -3.16
N PHE A 126 9.90 -14.13 -2.08
CA PHE A 126 10.75 -13.82 -0.92
C PHE A 126 10.95 -15.02 0.01
N ARG A 127 9.98 -15.92 0.16
CA ARG A 127 10.09 -17.08 1.07
C ARG A 127 11.28 -18.00 0.73
N ARG A 128 11.72 -18.00 -0.53
CA ARG A 128 12.88 -18.77 -0.99
C ARG A 128 14.22 -18.08 -0.76
N ARG A 129 14.21 -16.81 -0.34
CA ARG A 129 15.38 -15.92 -0.29
C ARG A 129 15.64 -15.33 1.08
N ARG A 130 14.59 -15.08 1.87
CA ARG A 130 14.70 -14.47 3.19
C ARG A 130 13.48 -14.80 4.07
N PRO A 131 13.60 -14.71 5.40
CA PRO A 131 12.46 -14.87 6.28
C PRO A 131 11.39 -13.81 6.00
N ILE A 132 10.13 -14.24 6.00
CA ILE A 132 8.96 -13.36 5.93
C ILE A 132 8.36 -13.36 7.33
N ARG A 133 8.27 -12.19 7.96
CA ARG A 133 7.70 -12.08 9.31
C ARG A 133 6.18 -12.23 9.28
N ARG A 134 5.52 -11.73 8.24
CA ARG A 134 4.08 -11.91 8.04
C ARG A 134 3.70 -11.99 6.58
N GLU A 135 2.80 -12.92 6.27
CA GLU A 135 2.21 -13.07 4.94
C GLU A 135 0.68 -12.98 4.98
N ARG A 136 0.10 -12.36 3.96
CA ARG A 136 -1.35 -12.27 3.75
C ARG A 136 -1.64 -12.58 2.28
N VAL A 137 -2.20 -13.76 2.00
CA VAL A 137 -2.54 -14.18 0.64
C VAL A 137 -4.02 -14.09 0.36
N ASP A 138 -4.37 -13.95 -0.92
CA ASP A 138 -5.75 -13.73 -1.38
C ASP A 138 -6.39 -12.45 -0.78
N PHE A 139 -5.56 -11.52 -0.31
CA PHE A 139 -5.94 -10.30 0.39
C PHE A 139 -6.87 -9.41 -0.45
N PHE A 140 -6.59 -9.31 -1.76
CA PHE A 140 -7.35 -8.46 -2.67
C PHE A 140 -8.68 -9.06 -3.16
N ARG A 141 -9.02 -10.30 -2.77
CA ARG A 141 -10.30 -10.92 -3.17
C ARG A 141 -11.51 -10.29 -2.47
N SER A 142 -11.38 -9.97 -1.19
CA SER A 142 -12.41 -9.42 -0.32
C SER A 142 -11.89 -8.23 0.48
N PHE A 143 -11.04 -7.43 -0.17
CA PHE A 143 -10.41 -6.27 0.44
C PHE A 143 -11.43 -5.18 0.79
N GLY A 144 -11.27 -4.59 1.97
CA GLY A 144 -12.02 -3.45 2.47
C GLY A 144 -11.26 -2.74 3.59
N TYR A 145 -11.83 -1.66 4.11
CA TYR A 145 -11.18 -0.81 5.12
C TYR A 145 -10.69 -1.61 6.33
N ALA A 146 -11.52 -2.50 6.88
CA ALA A 146 -11.15 -3.30 8.05
C ALA A 146 -9.90 -4.16 7.84
N ALA A 147 -9.68 -4.67 6.62
CA ALA A 147 -8.51 -5.48 6.30
C ALA A 147 -7.23 -4.62 6.21
N ALA A 148 -7.33 -3.41 5.66
CA ALA A 148 -6.24 -2.43 5.67
C ALA A 148 -5.93 -1.94 7.09
N ALA A 149 -6.96 -1.61 7.86
CA ALA A 149 -6.84 -1.16 9.24
C ALA A 149 -6.14 -2.21 10.12
N ALA A 150 -6.43 -3.49 9.91
CA ALA A 150 -5.73 -4.57 10.61
C ALA A 150 -4.23 -4.64 10.28
N ILE A 151 -3.82 -4.32 9.05
CA ILE A 151 -2.40 -4.20 8.69
C ILE A 151 -1.78 -2.99 9.39
N ALA A 152 -2.45 -1.84 9.32
CA ALA A 152 -1.96 -0.61 9.93
C ALA A 152 -1.79 -0.75 11.44
N ARG A 153 -2.78 -1.32 12.15
CA ARG A 153 -2.71 -1.55 13.60
C ARG A 153 -1.54 -2.44 14.00
N GLU A 154 -1.34 -3.56 13.31
CA GLU A 154 -0.18 -4.43 13.55
C GLU A 154 1.14 -3.66 13.39
N LEU A 155 1.26 -2.81 12.38
CA LEU A 155 2.46 -2.01 12.13
C LEU A 155 2.65 -0.92 13.19
N MET A 156 1.57 -0.24 13.58
CA MET A 156 1.57 0.78 14.62
C MET A 156 1.94 0.19 15.98
N ASP A 157 1.34 -0.93 16.37
CA ASP A 157 1.61 -1.60 17.65
C ASP A 157 3.10 -1.94 17.78
N ARG A 158 3.69 -2.51 16.73
CA ARG A 158 5.13 -2.85 16.69
C ARG A 158 6.03 -1.62 16.74
N PHE A 159 5.60 -0.53 16.11
CA PHE A 159 6.33 0.73 16.15
C PHE A 159 6.29 1.36 17.55
N VAL A 160 5.12 1.38 18.18
CA VAL A 160 4.91 1.90 19.55
C VAL A 160 5.68 1.06 20.58
N GLN A 161 5.71 -0.26 20.41
CA GLN A 161 6.47 -1.20 21.25
C GLN A 161 7.99 -1.16 20.99
N GLU A 162 8.45 -0.28 20.07
CA GLU A 162 9.85 -0.16 19.71
C GLU A 162 10.44 -1.49 19.21
N GLU A 163 9.67 -2.30 18.50
CA GLU A 163 10.19 -3.45 17.76
C GLU A 163 10.77 -3.03 16.40
N ILE A 164 10.24 -1.95 15.84
CA ILE A 164 10.63 -1.34 14.57
C ILE A 164 10.66 0.17 14.72
N ASP A 165 11.59 0.80 14.01
CA ASP A 165 11.84 2.25 14.04
C ASP A 165 11.34 2.93 12.75
N SER A 166 11.03 2.16 11.70
CA SER A 166 10.31 2.67 10.53
C SER A 166 9.53 1.60 9.78
N VAL A 167 8.52 2.05 9.04
CA VAL A 167 7.74 1.21 8.13
C VAL A 167 7.70 1.86 6.76
N VAL A 168 8.06 1.08 5.75
CA VAL A 168 8.04 1.48 4.35
C VAL A 168 7.11 0.57 3.57
N VAL A 169 6.20 1.15 2.81
CA VAL A 169 5.23 0.44 1.97
C VAL A 169 5.64 0.57 0.52
N VAL A 170 5.76 -0.57 -0.17
CA VAL A 170 6.11 -0.65 -1.59
C VAL A 170 4.90 -1.16 -2.36
N TYR A 171 4.35 -0.33 -3.22
CA TYR A 171 3.13 -0.62 -3.96
C TYR A 171 3.12 0.06 -5.34
N ASN A 172 2.14 -0.26 -6.18
CA ASN A 172 1.95 0.44 -7.45
C ASN A 172 0.89 1.53 -7.30
N GLU A 173 1.29 2.78 -7.52
CA GLU A 173 0.39 3.92 -7.66
C GLU A 173 -0.32 3.84 -9.02
N PHE A 174 -1.65 3.93 -9.00
CA PHE A 174 -2.46 3.98 -10.20
C PHE A 174 -2.48 5.41 -10.78
N LYS A 175 -1.61 5.68 -11.75
CA LYS A 175 -1.67 6.93 -12.54
C LYS A 175 -2.58 6.80 -13.76
N SER A 176 -2.38 5.74 -14.54
CA SER A 176 -3.18 5.43 -15.72
C SER A 176 -3.13 3.94 -16.01
N ALA A 177 -4.02 3.46 -16.88
CA ALA A 177 -4.06 2.06 -17.30
C ALA A 177 -2.79 1.60 -18.06
N LEU A 178 -1.95 2.53 -18.51
CA LEU A 178 -0.74 2.22 -19.29
C LEU A 178 0.55 2.37 -18.47
N GLN A 179 0.54 3.14 -17.38
CA GLN A 179 1.74 3.49 -16.63
C GLN A 179 1.53 3.28 -15.13
N PRO A 180 1.67 2.04 -14.61
CA PRO A 180 1.82 1.82 -13.18
C PRO A 180 3.19 2.36 -12.73
N ARG A 181 3.21 3.12 -11.65
CA ARG A 181 4.44 3.62 -11.02
C ARG A 181 4.63 2.92 -9.69
N VAL A 182 5.76 2.25 -9.51
CA VAL A 182 6.10 1.71 -8.18
C VAL A 182 6.49 2.88 -7.28
N VAL A 183 5.79 3.01 -6.16
CA VAL A 183 6.05 4.01 -5.13
C VAL A 183 6.61 3.29 -3.90
N VAL A 184 7.57 3.94 -3.27
CA VAL A 184 8.11 3.57 -1.96
C VAL A 184 7.74 4.71 -1.04
N GLU A 185 6.80 4.45 -0.14
CA GLU A 185 6.24 5.47 0.76
C GLU A 185 6.54 5.08 2.20
N ARG A 186 6.98 6.04 3.01
CA ARG A 186 7.21 5.82 4.43
C ARG A 186 5.90 6.02 5.18
N LEU A 187 5.40 4.94 5.80
CA LEU A 187 4.17 4.95 6.57
C LEU A 187 4.42 5.40 8.03
N LEU A 188 5.50 4.89 8.63
CA LEU A 188 5.88 5.23 10.02
C LEU A 188 7.39 5.53 10.09
N PRO A 189 7.83 6.49 10.95
CA PRO A 189 6.99 7.49 11.62
C PRO A 189 6.24 8.35 10.58
N VAL A 190 5.05 8.82 10.95
CA VAL A 190 4.24 9.67 10.07
C VAL A 190 5.05 10.95 9.80
N PRO A 191 5.41 11.26 8.53
CA PRO A 191 6.24 12.40 8.23
C PRO A 191 5.62 13.71 8.71
N ARG A 192 6.35 14.51 9.48
CA ARG A 192 5.84 15.81 9.97
C ARG A 192 5.37 16.73 8.85
N ALA A 193 6.02 16.68 7.69
CA ALA A 193 5.60 17.42 6.50
C ALA A 193 4.18 17.06 6.02
N GLU A 194 3.75 15.81 6.17
CA GLU A 194 2.37 15.38 5.86
C GLU A 194 1.35 15.89 6.88
N VAL A 195 1.82 16.28 8.06
CA VAL A 195 0.98 16.79 9.16
C VAL A 195 1.03 18.32 9.21
N GLN A 196 2.05 18.96 8.64
CA GLN A 196 2.26 20.40 8.63
C GLN A 196 2.08 21.06 7.24
N ALA A 197 1.69 20.31 6.21
CA ALA A 197 1.41 20.89 4.90
C ALA A 197 0.32 21.97 5.01
N GLN A 198 0.50 23.08 4.28
CA GLN A 198 -0.47 24.17 4.28
C GLN A 198 -1.78 23.69 3.63
N PRO A 199 -2.94 23.85 4.29
CA PRO A 199 -4.21 23.54 3.68
C PRO A 199 -4.44 24.43 2.45
N GLN A 200 -5.07 23.87 1.42
CA GLN A 200 -5.62 24.67 0.31
C GLN A 200 -6.94 25.30 0.79
N GLY A 201 -6.87 26.29 1.69
CA GLY A 201 -8.04 26.98 2.23
C GLY A 201 -7.77 27.79 3.50
N THR A 202 -8.74 28.61 3.90
CA THR A 202 -8.76 29.28 5.20
C THR A 202 -8.81 28.25 6.32
N LEU A 203 -7.88 28.32 7.28
CA LEU A 203 -7.97 27.57 8.53
C LEU A 203 -9.24 28.01 9.25
N GLU A 204 -10.30 27.20 9.17
CA GLU A 204 -11.50 27.41 9.98
C GLU A 204 -11.11 27.26 11.46
N ASP A 205 -11.59 28.20 12.29
CA ASP A 205 -11.30 28.21 13.71
C ASP A 205 -12.20 27.19 14.42
N TYR A 206 -11.71 25.97 14.54
CA TYR A 206 -12.44 24.90 15.22
C TYR A 206 -12.28 25.00 16.74
N ILE A 207 -13.40 24.87 17.45
CA ILE A 207 -13.41 24.52 18.87
C ILE A 207 -13.38 23.00 18.94
N TYR A 208 -12.32 22.45 19.52
CA TYR A 208 -12.12 21.00 19.62
C TYR A 208 -12.65 20.46 20.93
N GLU A 209 -13.42 19.38 20.84
CA GLU A 209 -13.87 18.59 21.97
C GLU A 209 -13.72 17.11 21.58
N PRO A 210 -12.82 16.33 22.20
CA PRO A 210 -11.89 16.64 23.31
C PRO A 210 -10.72 17.58 22.93
N PRO A 211 -9.85 17.99 23.89
CA PRO A 211 -8.68 18.84 23.62
C PRO A 211 -7.77 18.31 22.50
N GLY A 212 -7.07 19.21 21.82
CA GLY A 212 -6.25 18.89 20.63
C GLY A 212 -5.30 17.68 20.76
N PRO A 213 -4.56 17.50 21.88
CA PRO A 213 -3.71 16.31 22.06
C PRO A 213 -4.49 14.98 22.10
N GLU A 214 -5.62 14.93 22.79
CA GLU A 214 -6.47 13.72 22.88
C GLU A 214 -7.10 13.39 21.53
N LEU A 215 -7.54 14.42 20.80
CA LEU A 215 -8.07 14.24 19.45
C LEU A 215 -6.99 13.74 18.48
N LEU A 216 -5.74 14.20 18.65
CA LEU A 216 -4.61 13.74 17.85
C LEU A 216 -4.30 12.25 18.08
N GLU A 217 -4.43 11.76 19.32
CA GLU A 217 -4.30 10.33 19.66
C GLU A 217 -5.33 9.45 18.95
N GLU A 218 -6.53 9.97 18.69
CA GLU A 218 -7.55 9.21 17.94
C GLU A 218 -7.37 9.33 16.42
N LEU A 219 -7.02 10.52 15.92
CA LEU A 219 -7.00 10.79 14.48
C LEU A 219 -5.73 10.29 13.78
N LEU A 220 -4.56 10.32 14.45
CA LEU A 220 -3.32 9.83 13.83
C LEU A 220 -3.38 8.33 13.47
N PRO A 221 -3.85 7.43 14.35
CA PRO A 221 -4.03 6.03 13.98
C PRO A 221 -4.99 5.86 12.79
N ARG A 222 -6.11 6.59 12.78
CA ARG A 222 -7.07 6.56 11.65
C ARG A 222 -6.44 7.04 10.35
N HIS A 223 -5.53 8.00 10.41
CA HIS A 223 -4.78 8.46 9.24
C HIS A 223 -3.84 7.38 8.69
N VAL A 224 -3.11 6.69 9.56
CA VAL A 224 -2.23 5.58 9.14
C VAL A 224 -3.06 4.42 8.57
N GLU A 225 -4.18 4.06 9.19
CA GLU A 225 -5.14 3.08 8.65
C GLU A 225 -5.59 3.47 7.24
N TRP A 226 -5.85 4.75 7.05
CA TRP A 226 -6.28 5.29 5.78
C TRP A 226 -5.18 5.28 4.71
N GLN A 227 -3.94 5.64 5.06
CA GLN A 227 -2.80 5.56 4.14
C GLN A 227 -2.59 4.13 3.63
N VAL A 228 -2.65 3.13 4.52
CA VAL A 228 -2.60 1.71 4.13
C VAL A 228 -3.77 1.33 3.22
N TYR A 229 -4.98 1.79 3.54
CA TYR A 229 -6.16 1.54 2.71
C TYR A 229 -6.02 2.15 1.32
N ARG A 230 -5.53 3.39 1.21
CA ARG A 230 -5.23 4.07 -0.06
C ARG A 230 -4.21 3.29 -0.88
N ALA A 231 -3.07 2.91 -0.28
CA ALA A 231 -2.03 2.14 -0.97
C ALA A 231 -2.57 0.79 -1.49
N CYS A 232 -3.44 0.14 -0.73
CA CYS A 232 -4.10 -1.08 -1.17
C CYS A 232 -5.09 -0.83 -2.32
N LEU A 233 -5.89 0.24 -2.28
CA LEU A 233 -6.80 0.61 -3.38
C LEU A 233 -6.04 0.92 -4.66
N GLU A 234 -4.96 1.69 -4.57
CA GLU A 234 -4.12 2.03 -5.72
C GLU A 234 -3.44 0.80 -6.31
N SER A 235 -2.88 -0.07 -5.47
CA SER A 235 -2.28 -1.33 -5.92
C SER A 235 -3.33 -2.23 -6.59
N ALA A 236 -4.54 -2.32 -6.03
CA ALA A 236 -5.64 -3.10 -6.61
C ALA A 236 -6.17 -2.52 -7.94
N ALA A 237 -6.11 -1.21 -8.13
CA ALA A 237 -6.43 -0.55 -9.40
C ALA A 237 -5.33 -0.77 -10.44
N ALA A 238 -4.07 -0.86 -10.02
CA ALA A 238 -2.93 -1.08 -10.90
C ALA A 238 -2.70 -2.56 -11.31
N GLU A 239 -3.27 -3.54 -10.60
CA GLU A 239 -3.19 -5.00 -10.91
C GLU A 239 -4.11 -5.44 -12.07
#